data_AF-A0A067QIV0-F1
#
_entry.id   AF-A0A067QIV0-F1
#
_cell.length_a   1.000
_cell.length_b   1.000
_cell.length_c   1.000
_cell.angle_alpha   90.00
_cell.angle_beta   90.00
_cell.angle_gamma   90.00
#
_symmetry.space_group_name_H-M   'P 1'
#
loop_
_entity.id
_entity.type
_entity.pdbx_description
1 polymer ?
#
loop_
_entity_poly.entity_id
_entity_poly.type
_entity_poly.pdbx_seq_one_letter_code
_entity_poly.pdbx_strand_id
1 'polypeptide(L)'
;MGLTSIVVEVAAVTSRWTKSISRAMSNIRNLLGLHPSDTRLSAYITSLSNGKPGADDPQVKSYPDAVYFNYFPLGLSLLFTPTDGYKPLAGLTREDIMNEQLVLESIDIYNVPELPTQSSGSSTSKPKARSTPAYSTFPISPLTLSLPSPPSSASPSNFELTKTTTAVQFVSALGEPDRKGGGSGPSSGSIGIWCEWSKQGLMVEFGGEEARGPKAWETGKDAVWGVVTLFEVKT
;
A
#
# COMPACT_ATOMS: atom_id res chain seq x y z
N MET A 1 -26.21 39.77 23.88
CA MET A 1 -26.23 38.29 23.84
C MET A 1 -26.06 37.79 22.40
N GLY A 2 -24.87 37.89 21.79
CA GLY A 2 -24.74 37.58 20.34
C GLY A 2 -23.39 37.08 19.82
N LEU A 3 -22.33 37.09 20.64
CA LEU A 3 -21.00 36.66 20.20
C LEU A 3 -20.74 35.16 20.41
N THR A 4 -21.42 34.54 21.37
CA THR A 4 -21.24 33.11 21.69
C THR A 4 -21.80 32.19 20.61
N SER A 5 -22.84 32.62 19.88
CA SER A 5 -23.49 31.78 18.86
C SER A 5 -22.64 31.61 17.59
N ILE A 6 -21.89 32.64 17.21
CA ILE A 6 -21.07 32.65 15.98
C ILE A 6 -19.83 31.74 16.14
N VAL A 7 -19.22 31.70 17.32
CA VAL A 7 -18.03 30.86 17.59
C VAL A 7 -18.36 29.36 17.53
N VAL A 8 -19.54 28.97 18.03
CA VAL A 8 -20.00 27.57 18.01
C VAL A 8 -20.29 27.11 16.58
N GLU A 9 -20.84 27.99 15.74
CA GLU A 9 -21.17 27.68 14.36
C GLU A 9 -19.91 27.52 13.49
N VAL A 10 -18.90 28.39 13.67
CA VAL A 10 -17.60 28.26 12.98
C VAL A 10 -16.84 27.00 13.41
N ALA A 11 -16.88 26.63 14.70
CA ALA A 11 -16.29 25.38 15.20
C ALA A 11 -17.00 24.13 14.65
N ALA A 12 -18.33 24.17 14.50
CA ALA A 12 -19.11 23.05 13.97
C ALA A 12 -18.96 22.89 12.44
N VAL A 13 -18.75 24.00 11.71
CA VAL A 13 -18.48 24.00 10.27
C VAL A 13 -17.07 23.48 10.00
N THR A 14 -16.06 23.92 10.76
CA THR A 14 -14.67 23.42 10.65
C THR A 14 -14.56 21.93 11.04
N SER A 15 -15.30 21.48 12.06
CA SER A 15 -15.38 20.06 12.45
C SER A 15 -16.06 19.18 11.39
N ARG A 16 -17.11 19.68 10.73
CA ARG A 16 -17.78 18.98 9.62
C ARG A 16 -16.91 18.95 8.36
N TRP A 17 -16.19 20.02 8.07
CA TRP A 17 -15.23 20.08 6.97
C TRP A 17 -14.06 19.12 7.17
N THR A 18 -13.47 19.07 8.36
CA THR A 18 -12.39 18.12 8.70
C THR A 18 -12.85 16.66 8.63
N LYS A 19 -14.07 16.33 9.10
CA LYS A 19 -14.66 14.99 8.91
C LYS A 19 -15.00 14.65 7.46
N SER A 20 -15.44 15.63 6.66
CA SER A 20 -15.77 15.42 5.24
C SER A 20 -14.51 15.25 4.39
N ILE A 21 -13.45 16.02 4.69
CA ILE A 21 -12.12 15.86 4.10
C ILE A 21 -11.50 14.52 4.55
N SER A 22 -11.64 14.12 5.82
CA SER A 22 -11.15 12.80 6.28
C SER A 22 -11.85 11.64 5.59
N ARG A 23 -13.12 11.81 5.17
CA ARG A 23 -13.88 10.79 4.44
C ARG A 23 -13.59 10.79 2.94
N ALA A 24 -13.33 11.94 2.31
CA ALA A 24 -12.88 11.99 0.91
C ALA A 24 -11.42 11.52 0.73
N MET A 25 -10.57 11.70 1.75
CA MET A 25 -9.23 11.11 1.85
C MET A 25 -9.23 9.65 2.32
N SER A 26 -10.39 9.07 2.65
CA SER A 26 -10.44 7.75 3.30
C SER A 26 -10.20 6.57 2.36
N ASN A 27 -10.47 6.74 1.06
CA ASN A 27 -10.26 5.66 0.09
C ASN A 27 -9.01 5.92 -0.74
N ILE A 28 -7.94 5.19 -0.40
CA ILE A 28 -6.64 5.24 -1.08
C ILE A 28 -6.74 4.93 -2.59
N ARG A 29 -7.76 4.19 -3.05
CA ARG A 29 -7.97 3.92 -4.48
C ARG A 29 -8.28 5.18 -5.29
N ASN A 30 -8.82 6.22 -4.67
CA ASN A 30 -9.11 7.49 -5.34
C ASN A 30 -7.84 8.24 -5.76
N LEU A 31 -6.66 7.76 -5.36
CA LEU A 31 -5.37 8.29 -5.77
C LEU A 31 -4.88 7.70 -7.11
N LEU A 32 -5.44 6.56 -7.54
CA LEU A 32 -5.10 5.96 -8.83
C LEU A 32 -5.47 6.92 -9.98
N GLY A 33 -4.62 6.96 -11.01
CA GLY A 33 -4.73 7.89 -12.14
C GLY A 33 -4.25 9.32 -11.86
N LEU A 34 -3.85 9.65 -10.63
CA LEU A 34 -3.35 10.99 -10.31
C LEU A 34 -1.90 11.19 -10.76
N HIS A 35 -1.54 12.43 -11.07
CA HIS A 35 -0.15 12.83 -11.31
C HIS A 35 0.63 12.99 -9.99
N PRO A 36 1.96 12.82 -10.00
CA PRO A 36 2.82 13.14 -8.86
C PRO A 36 2.69 14.57 -8.32
N SER A 37 2.27 15.54 -9.15
CA SER A 37 2.05 16.94 -8.77
C SER A 37 0.62 17.22 -8.28
N ASP A 38 -0.28 16.24 -8.26
CA ASP A 38 -1.65 16.41 -7.77
C ASP A 38 -1.67 16.67 -6.25
N THR A 39 -2.38 17.72 -5.83
CA THR A 39 -2.45 18.15 -4.43
C THR A 39 -3.15 17.15 -3.52
N ARG A 40 -4.03 16.30 -4.05
CA ARG A 40 -4.69 15.24 -3.28
C ARG A 40 -3.70 14.16 -2.89
N LEU A 41 -2.78 13.82 -3.78
CA LEU A 41 -1.75 12.82 -3.53
C LEU A 41 -0.76 13.32 -2.47
N SER A 42 -0.25 14.54 -2.61
CA SER A 42 0.65 15.11 -1.62
C SER A 42 -0.03 15.30 -0.25
N ALA A 43 -1.27 15.78 -0.20
CA ALA A 43 -2.03 15.87 1.03
C ALA A 43 -2.21 14.50 1.73
N TYR A 44 -2.46 13.44 0.96
CA TYR A 44 -2.54 12.08 1.49
C TYR A 44 -1.22 11.62 2.11
N ILE A 45 -0.10 11.78 1.38
CA ILE A 45 1.24 11.40 1.86
C ILE A 45 1.61 12.19 3.13
N THR A 46 1.37 13.50 3.14
CA THR A 46 1.59 14.35 4.33
C THR A 46 0.74 13.89 5.51
N SER A 47 -0.50 13.44 5.28
CA SER A 47 -1.33 12.90 6.35
C SER A 47 -0.76 11.61 6.95
N LEU A 48 -0.08 10.78 6.14
CA LEU A 48 0.58 9.55 6.60
C LEU A 48 1.86 9.84 7.39
N SER A 49 2.61 10.88 7.01
CA SER A 49 3.88 11.21 7.67
C SER A 49 3.69 11.62 9.12
N ASN A 50 2.50 12.14 9.50
CA ASN A 50 2.21 12.66 10.84
C ASN A 50 3.30 13.65 11.31
N GLY A 51 3.89 14.42 10.38
CA GLY A 51 4.96 15.38 10.68
C GLY A 51 6.34 14.76 10.93
N LYS A 52 6.55 13.46 10.64
CA LYS A 52 7.88 12.85 10.66
C LYS A 52 8.75 13.45 9.55
N PRO A 53 9.89 14.09 9.88
CA PRO A 53 10.75 14.70 8.88
C PRO A 53 11.27 13.67 7.87
N GLY A 54 11.17 14.00 6.57
CA GLY A 54 11.67 13.17 5.47
C GLY A 54 10.88 11.89 5.21
N ALA A 55 9.77 11.64 5.92
CA ALA A 55 8.90 10.51 5.61
C ALA A 55 8.05 10.74 4.35
N ASP A 56 7.90 11.99 3.94
CA ASP A 56 7.22 12.45 2.73
C ASP A 56 8.17 12.71 1.55
N ASP A 57 9.46 12.42 1.70
CA ASP A 57 10.45 12.50 0.63
C ASP A 57 10.71 11.09 0.05
N PRO A 58 10.24 10.78 -1.17
CA PRO A 58 10.37 9.45 -1.74
C PRO A 58 11.77 9.22 -2.30
N GLN A 59 12.25 7.98 -2.17
CA GLN A 59 13.32 7.51 -3.07
C GLN A 59 12.73 7.23 -4.45
N VAL A 60 13.20 7.97 -5.46
CA VAL A 60 12.80 7.78 -6.85
C VAL A 60 13.64 6.69 -7.52
N LYS A 61 12.98 5.76 -8.21
CA LYS A 61 13.62 4.84 -9.16
C LYS A 61 12.88 4.91 -10.48
N SER A 62 13.59 5.27 -11.54
CA SER A 62 13.03 5.46 -12.87
C SER A 62 13.50 4.39 -13.85
N TYR A 63 12.59 4.05 -14.76
CA TYR A 63 12.75 3.13 -15.87
C TYR A 63 11.96 3.70 -17.07
N PRO A 64 12.26 3.28 -18.31
CA PRO A 64 11.56 3.80 -19.49
C PRO A 64 10.04 3.59 -19.49
N ASP A 65 9.54 2.62 -18.75
CA ASP A 65 8.15 2.20 -18.65
C ASP A 65 7.52 2.43 -17.27
N ALA A 66 8.30 2.86 -16.27
CA ALA A 66 7.84 2.95 -14.90
C ALA A 66 8.67 3.93 -14.06
N VAL A 67 8.02 4.65 -13.15
CA VAL A 67 8.70 5.47 -12.12
C VAL A 67 8.14 5.12 -10.76
N TYR A 68 8.99 4.67 -9.85
CA TYR A 68 8.64 4.33 -8.49
C TYR A 68 8.98 5.46 -7.54
N PHE A 69 8.01 5.90 -6.74
CA PHE A 69 8.23 6.76 -5.58
C PHE A 69 8.10 5.91 -4.32
N ASN A 70 9.24 5.59 -3.69
CA ASN A 70 9.30 4.67 -2.55
C ASN A 70 9.38 5.46 -1.24
N TYR A 71 8.31 5.42 -0.44
CA TYR A 71 8.23 6.05 0.88
C TYR A 71 8.48 4.99 1.97
N PHE A 72 9.74 4.56 2.11
CA PHE A 72 10.11 3.49 3.04
C PHE A 72 9.61 3.69 4.48
N PRO A 73 9.73 4.88 5.10
CA PRO A 73 9.25 5.10 6.46
C PRO A 73 7.73 5.02 6.62
N LEU A 74 6.98 5.17 5.51
CA LEU A 74 5.52 5.07 5.48
C LEU A 74 5.02 3.68 5.13
N GLY A 75 5.89 2.76 4.70
CA GLY A 75 5.45 1.46 4.19
C GLY A 75 4.60 1.59 2.93
N LEU A 76 4.96 2.51 2.04
CA LEU A 76 4.20 2.86 0.84
C LEU A 76 5.14 2.94 -0.36
N SER A 77 4.76 2.33 -1.48
CA SER A 77 5.37 2.59 -2.79
C SER A 77 4.31 2.95 -3.81
N LEU A 78 4.63 3.93 -4.65
CA LEU A 78 3.76 4.42 -5.71
C LEU A 78 4.42 4.13 -7.06
N LEU A 79 3.73 3.40 -7.93
CA LEU A 79 4.18 3.11 -9.29
C LEU A 79 3.45 4.02 -10.27
N PHE A 80 4.20 4.84 -10.99
CA PHE A 80 3.70 5.69 -12.05
C PHE A 80 4.07 5.15 -13.42
N THR A 81 3.12 5.18 -14.36
CA THR A 81 3.36 4.87 -15.77
C THR A 81 3.60 6.16 -16.56
N PRO A 82 4.63 6.20 -17.42
CA PRO A 82 4.82 7.27 -18.40
C PRO A 82 3.66 7.37 -19.40
N THR A 83 3.28 8.59 -19.72
CA THR A 83 2.21 8.93 -20.68
C THR A 83 2.73 9.89 -21.74
N ASP A 84 1.94 10.11 -22.81
CA ASP A 84 2.26 11.07 -23.89
C ASP A 84 3.63 10.88 -24.55
N GLY A 85 4.11 9.63 -24.60
CA GLY A 85 5.39 9.27 -25.21
C GLY A 85 6.62 9.56 -24.34
N TYR A 86 6.43 9.98 -23.09
CA TYR A 86 7.52 10.13 -22.12
C TYR A 86 8.25 8.80 -21.91
N LYS A 87 9.59 8.85 -21.87
CA LYS A 87 10.45 7.69 -21.60
C LYS A 87 11.54 8.10 -20.61
N PRO A 88 11.27 8.02 -19.30
CA PRO A 88 12.25 8.34 -18.28
C PRO A 88 13.53 7.53 -18.47
N LEU A 89 14.68 8.17 -18.30
CA LEU A 89 15.95 7.46 -18.22
C LEU A 89 16.10 6.83 -16.83
N ALA A 90 16.92 5.78 -16.73
CA ALA A 90 17.25 5.21 -15.43
C ALA A 90 18.11 6.18 -14.61
N GLY A 91 17.84 6.24 -13.29
CA GLY A 91 18.65 7.00 -12.35
C GLY A 91 18.33 8.50 -12.24
N LEU A 92 17.23 8.96 -12.84
CA LEU A 92 16.73 10.34 -12.66
C LEU A 92 16.42 10.64 -11.18
N THR A 93 16.70 11.88 -10.74
CA THR A 93 16.31 12.36 -9.41
C THR A 93 14.86 12.83 -9.39
N ARG A 94 14.34 13.21 -8.21
CA ARG A 94 12.97 13.70 -8.06
C ARG A 94 12.70 14.95 -8.88
N GLU A 95 13.70 15.81 -9.04
CA GLU A 95 13.63 17.10 -9.75
C GLU A 95 13.66 16.93 -11.26
N ASP A 96 14.26 15.86 -11.78
CA ASP A 96 14.36 15.58 -13.21
C ASP A 96 13.11 14.94 -13.81
N ILE A 97 12.19 14.47 -12.96
CA ILE A 97 10.97 13.77 -13.37
C ILE A 97 9.91 14.76 -13.87
N MET A 98 9.38 14.50 -15.08
CA MET A 98 8.25 15.25 -15.65
C MET A 98 6.93 14.75 -15.03
N ASN A 99 6.51 15.35 -13.92
CA ASN A 99 5.35 14.91 -13.14
C ASN A 99 4.07 14.85 -13.99
N GLU A 100 3.87 15.82 -14.87
CA GLU A 100 2.66 15.93 -15.69
C GLU A 100 2.56 14.83 -16.75
N GLN A 101 3.65 14.11 -17.02
CA GLN A 101 3.70 12.98 -17.98
C GLN A 101 3.69 11.62 -17.27
N LEU A 102 3.31 11.58 -16.00
CA LEU A 102 3.22 10.36 -15.19
C LEU A 102 1.83 10.21 -14.58
N VAL A 103 1.25 9.02 -14.62
CA VAL A 103 -0.02 8.71 -13.95
C VAL A 103 0.15 7.56 -12.97
N LEU A 104 -0.46 7.66 -11.79
CA LEU A 104 -0.35 6.63 -10.76
C LEU A 104 -1.11 5.36 -11.17
N GLU A 105 -0.39 4.28 -11.48
CA GLU A 105 -0.96 3.01 -11.92
C GLU A 105 -1.21 2.04 -10.76
N SER A 106 -0.29 1.98 -9.79
CA SER A 106 -0.46 1.12 -8.62
C SER A 106 0.13 1.68 -7.34
N ILE A 107 -0.40 1.17 -6.22
CA ILE A 107 -0.03 1.54 -4.87
C ILE A 107 0.29 0.26 -4.10
N ASP A 108 1.53 0.13 -3.64
CA ASP A 108 1.96 -0.95 -2.77
C ASP A 108 1.96 -0.51 -1.32
N ILE A 109 1.27 -1.28 -0.48
CA ILE A 109 1.14 -1.07 0.96
C ILE A 109 1.88 -2.20 1.64
N TYR A 110 2.80 -1.86 2.54
CA TYR A 110 3.64 -2.84 3.23
C TYR A 110 3.16 -3.11 4.65
N ASN A 111 3.18 -4.38 5.02
CA ASN A 111 3.01 -4.85 6.39
C ASN A 111 4.24 -5.67 6.76
N VAL A 112 5.07 -5.10 7.62
CA VAL A 112 6.22 -5.79 8.18
C VAL A 112 5.83 -6.28 9.57
N PRO A 113 5.60 -7.59 9.76
CA PRO A 113 5.32 -8.13 11.07
C PRO A 113 6.48 -7.77 12.00
N GLU A 114 6.17 -7.26 13.19
CA GLU A 114 7.17 -7.13 14.23
C GLU A 114 7.66 -8.55 14.54
N LEU A 115 8.93 -8.83 14.25
CA LEU A 115 9.53 -10.08 14.69
C LEU A 115 9.39 -10.13 16.21
N PRO A 116 8.99 -11.26 16.80
CA PRO A 116 9.01 -11.42 18.25
C PRO A 116 10.40 -10.99 18.72
N THR A 117 10.44 -10.00 19.62
CA THR A 117 11.68 -9.56 20.25
C THR A 117 12.32 -10.80 20.85
N GLN A 118 13.34 -11.33 20.17
CA GLN A 118 14.11 -12.47 20.67
C GLN A 118 14.72 -11.99 21.97
N SER A 119 14.18 -12.51 23.08
CA SER A 119 14.75 -12.38 24.41
C SER A 119 16.23 -12.75 24.32
N SER A 120 17.08 -11.73 24.43
CA SER A 120 18.52 -11.77 24.75
C SER A 120 19.14 -13.17 24.80
N GLY A 121 19.35 -13.77 23.63
CA GLY A 121 19.97 -15.07 23.46
C GLY A 121 21.07 -14.96 22.43
N SER A 122 22.30 -14.76 22.93
CA SER A 122 23.55 -14.70 22.18
C SER A 122 23.60 -15.70 21.01
N SER A 123 23.46 -15.21 19.78
CA SER A 123 24.05 -15.85 18.60
C SER A 123 24.64 -14.77 17.69
N THR A 124 25.96 -14.78 17.62
CA THR A 124 26.83 -13.83 16.92
C THR A 124 26.73 -14.04 15.40
N SER A 125 25.57 -13.81 14.81
CA SER A 125 25.45 -13.66 13.35
C SER A 125 25.26 -12.18 13.05
N LYS A 126 26.34 -11.53 12.60
CA LYS A 126 26.28 -10.16 12.11
C LYS A 126 25.20 -10.11 11.02
N PRO A 127 24.14 -9.28 11.12
CA PRO A 127 23.22 -9.12 10.03
C PRO A 127 24.01 -8.57 8.84
N LYS A 128 24.09 -9.34 7.74
CA LYS A 128 24.57 -8.81 6.47
C LYS A 128 23.71 -7.59 6.17
N ALA A 129 24.32 -6.40 6.18
CA ALA A 129 23.64 -5.16 5.86
C ALA A 129 22.95 -5.33 4.51
N ARG A 130 21.63 -5.43 4.51
CA ARG A 130 20.84 -5.34 3.29
C ARG A 130 21.05 -3.91 2.81
N SER A 131 21.75 -3.73 1.69
CA SER A 131 22.09 -2.43 1.11
C SER A 131 20.87 -1.64 0.58
N THR A 132 19.66 -2.15 0.80
CA THR A 132 18.40 -1.57 0.38
C THR A 132 17.59 -1.15 1.61
N PRO A 133 17.01 0.06 1.62
CA PRO A 133 16.14 0.49 2.70
C PRO A 133 15.00 -0.52 2.87
N ALA A 134 14.74 -0.94 4.10
CA ALA A 134 13.60 -1.77 4.42
C ALA A 134 12.35 -0.90 4.58
N TYR A 135 11.23 -1.30 3.98
CA TYR A 135 9.94 -0.67 4.23
C TYR A 135 9.54 -0.84 5.70
N SER A 136 8.87 0.18 6.24
CA SER A 136 8.15 0.09 7.51
C SER A 136 6.74 -0.45 7.29
N THR A 137 6.03 -0.76 8.37
CA THR A 137 4.61 -1.09 8.31
C THR A 137 3.77 0.15 8.08
N PHE A 138 2.81 0.06 7.16
CA PHE A 138 1.87 1.12 6.86
C PHE A 138 1.15 1.61 8.13
N PRO A 139 1.11 2.93 8.39
CA PRO A 139 0.71 3.44 9.70
C PRO A 139 -0.80 3.36 9.96
N ILE A 140 -1.64 3.27 8.92
CA ILE A 140 -3.09 3.18 9.07
C ILE A 140 -3.53 1.72 9.18
N SER A 141 -4.15 1.37 10.31
CA SER A 141 -4.80 0.07 10.53
C SER A 141 -5.98 0.26 11.50
N PRO A 142 -7.18 -0.26 11.18
CA PRO A 142 -7.53 -0.98 9.96
C PRO A 142 -7.61 -0.06 8.72
N LEU A 143 -7.30 -0.62 7.55
CA LEU A 143 -7.50 0.02 6.24
C LEU A 143 -8.77 -0.55 5.61
N THR A 144 -9.73 0.31 5.28
CA THR A 144 -10.95 -0.12 4.57
C THR A 144 -10.71 -0.10 3.06
N LEU A 145 -10.70 -1.27 2.43
CA LEU A 145 -10.63 -1.41 0.99
C LEU A 145 -12.04 -1.41 0.41
N SER A 146 -12.42 -0.37 -0.33
CA SER A 146 -13.65 -0.41 -1.13
C SER A 146 -13.44 -1.33 -2.32
N LEU A 147 -14.34 -2.30 -2.47
CA LEU A 147 -14.30 -3.29 -3.53
C LEU A 147 -15.30 -2.89 -4.62
N PRO A 148 -14.92 -2.96 -5.91
CA PRO A 148 -15.88 -2.83 -7.00
C PRO A 148 -16.98 -3.88 -6.80
N SER A 149 -18.23 -3.46 -6.63
CA SER A 149 -19.33 -4.39 -6.36
C SER A 149 -19.50 -5.34 -7.54
N PRO A 150 -19.55 -6.67 -7.32
CA PRO A 150 -19.98 -7.58 -8.37
C PRO A 150 -21.49 -7.37 -8.64
N PRO A 151 -21.96 -7.68 -9.86
CA PRO A 151 -23.37 -7.57 -10.24
C PRO A 151 -24.30 -8.51 -9.44
N SER A 152 -23.77 -9.48 -8.69
CA SER A 152 -24.55 -10.39 -7.83
C SER A 152 -24.34 -10.06 -6.34
N SER A 153 -25.45 -9.79 -5.65
CA SER A 153 -25.62 -9.11 -4.36
C SER A 153 -25.12 -9.82 -3.08
N ALA A 154 -24.05 -10.63 -3.11
CA ALA A 154 -23.59 -11.39 -1.93
C ALA A 154 -22.22 -10.98 -1.39
N SER A 155 -21.38 -10.29 -2.17
CA SER A 155 -20.04 -9.88 -1.72
C SER A 155 -20.06 -8.55 -0.97
N PRO A 156 -19.23 -8.37 0.07
CA PRO A 156 -19.19 -7.10 0.80
C PRO A 156 -18.63 -5.99 -0.10
N SER A 157 -19.22 -4.80 0.00
CA SER A 157 -18.73 -3.61 -0.72
C SER A 157 -17.43 -3.04 -0.14
N ASN A 158 -17.07 -3.46 1.07
CA ASN A 158 -15.86 -3.05 1.77
C ASN A 158 -15.21 -4.25 2.47
N PHE A 159 -13.89 -4.32 2.43
CA PHE A 159 -13.08 -5.28 3.16
C PHE A 159 -12.17 -4.56 4.15
N GLU A 160 -12.26 -4.94 5.43
CA GLU A 160 -11.42 -4.37 6.48
C GLU A 160 -10.08 -5.12 6.55
N LEU A 161 -9.01 -4.46 6.13
CA LEU A 161 -7.66 -4.98 6.18
C LEU A 161 -6.98 -4.57 7.49
N THR A 162 -6.65 -5.55 8.33
CA THR A 162 -5.86 -5.36 9.55
C THR A 162 -4.45 -5.89 9.34
N LYS A 163 -3.49 -5.52 10.21
CA LYS A 163 -2.12 -6.05 10.16
C LYS A 163 -2.01 -7.56 10.33
N THR A 164 -3.06 -8.22 10.83
CA THR A 164 -3.11 -9.66 11.08
C THR A 164 -4.02 -10.40 10.12
N THR A 165 -4.52 -9.74 9.07
CA THR A 165 -5.36 -10.38 8.06
C THR A 165 -4.60 -11.51 7.37
N THR A 166 -5.18 -12.70 7.32
CA THR A 166 -4.57 -13.90 6.73
C THR A 166 -5.11 -14.20 5.34
N ALA A 167 -4.42 -15.07 4.60
CA ALA A 167 -4.85 -15.52 3.28
C ALA A 167 -6.26 -16.12 3.27
N VAL A 168 -6.62 -16.94 4.27
CA VAL A 168 -7.97 -17.51 4.38
C VAL A 168 -9.04 -16.43 4.56
N GLN A 169 -8.73 -15.31 5.24
CA GLN A 169 -9.66 -14.20 5.40
C GLN A 169 -9.87 -13.43 4.09
N PHE A 170 -8.82 -13.25 3.28
CA PHE A 170 -8.97 -12.68 1.93
C PHE A 170 -9.86 -13.57 1.06
N VAL A 171 -9.59 -14.87 0.99
CA VAL A 171 -10.40 -15.79 0.15
C VAL A 171 -11.85 -15.88 0.64
N SER A 172 -12.08 -15.89 1.96
CA SER A 172 -13.43 -15.89 2.54
C SER A 172 -14.22 -14.63 2.16
N ALA A 173 -13.57 -13.46 2.09
CA ALA A 173 -14.24 -12.20 1.76
C ALA A 173 -14.37 -11.93 0.25
N LEU A 174 -13.38 -12.33 -0.54
CA LEU A 174 -13.25 -11.98 -1.95
C LEU A 174 -13.58 -13.14 -2.91
N GLY A 175 -13.66 -14.37 -2.40
CA GLY A 175 -13.75 -15.58 -3.20
C GLY A 175 -12.40 -16.03 -3.76
N GLU A 176 -12.44 -16.95 -4.72
CA GLU A 176 -11.24 -17.48 -5.38
C GLU A 176 -10.51 -16.38 -6.19
N PRO A 177 -9.17 -16.30 -6.10
CA PRO A 177 -8.40 -15.35 -6.90
C PRO A 177 -8.36 -15.75 -8.37
N ASP A 178 -8.28 -14.76 -9.26
CA ASP A 178 -8.16 -14.97 -10.72
C ASP A 178 -6.77 -15.54 -11.07
N ARG A 179 -5.72 -15.12 -10.35
CA ARG A 179 -4.34 -15.57 -10.54
C ARG A 179 -3.67 -15.83 -9.20
N LYS A 180 -2.72 -16.77 -9.20
CA LYS A 180 -1.94 -17.11 -8.01
C LYS A 180 -0.57 -17.67 -8.38
N GLY A 181 0.44 -17.48 -7.54
CA GLY A 181 1.80 -17.93 -7.82
C GLY A 181 2.76 -17.73 -6.64
N GLY A 182 4.05 -18.00 -6.86
CA GLY A 182 5.08 -17.85 -5.82
C GLY A 182 5.22 -19.05 -4.89
N GLY A 183 5.87 -18.85 -3.74
CA GLY A 183 6.19 -19.87 -2.74
C GLY A 183 7.33 -20.83 -3.13
N SER A 184 7.59 -21.00 -4.42
CA SER A 184 8.66 -21.84 -4.96
C SER A 184 10.00 -21.08 -4.96
N GLY A 185 10.87 -21.42 -4.02
CA GLY A 185 12.26 -20.94 -4.00
C GLY A 185 12.92 -21.13 -2.63
N PRO A 186 14.24 -20.90 -2.52
CA PRO A 186 14.95 -21.01 -1.25
C PRO A 186 14.42 -19.97 -0.25
N SER A 187 14.36 -20.37 1.02
CA SER A 187 13.86 -19.53 2.13
C SER A 187 14.57 -18.17 2.26
N SER A 188 15.77 -18.03 1.68
CA SER A 188 16.59 -16.81 1.71
C SER A 188 16.33 -15.80 0.59
N GLY A 189 15.30 -15.95 -0.24
CA GLY A 189 15.04 -14.98 -1.30
C GLY A 189 13.83 -15.21 -2.20
N SER A 190 13.02 -16.24 -1.96
CA SER A 190 11.77 -16.42 -2.71
C SER A 190 10.73 -15.39 -2.30
N ILE A 191 9.97 -14.91 -3.29
CA ILE A 191 8.69 -14.25 -3.04
C ILE A 191 7.77 -15.22 -2.28
N GLY A 192 6.93 -14.69 -1.41
CA GLY A 192 5.86 -15.49 -0.80
C GLY A 192 4.88 -16.01 -1.85
N ILE A 193 3.94 -16.85 -1.44
CA ILE A 193 2.74 -17.05 -2.26
C ILE A 193 2.01 -15.72 -2.43
N TRP A 194 1.41 -15.53 -3.59
CA TRP A 194 0.61 -14.34 -3.88
C TRP A 194 -0.68 -14.73 -4.60
N CYS A 195 -1.70 -13.90 -4.41
CA CYS A 195 -3.02 -14.03 -5.02
C CYS A 195 -3.42 -12.68 -5.64
N GLU A 196 -4.08 -12.73 -6.78
CA GLU A 196 -4.61 -11.55 -7.47
C GLU A 196 -6.10 -11.72 -7.75
N TRP A 197 -6.87 -10.69 -7.39
CA TRP A 197 -8.28 -10.50 -7.69
C TRP A 197 -8.40 -9.35 -8.70
N SER A 198 -8.19 -9.68 -9.98
CA SER A 198 -8.00 -8.70 -11.06
C SER A 198 -9.22 -7.79 -11.22
N LYS A 199 -10.43 -8.34 -11.07
CA LYS A 199 -11.69 -7.57 -11.14
C LYS A 199 -11.85 -6.60 -9.99
N GLN A 200 -11.14 -6.82 -8.88
CA GLN A 200 -11.11 -5.96 -7.72
C GLN A 200 -9.92 -5.00 -7.75
N GLY A 201 -9.01 -5.11 -8.73
CA GLY A 201 -7.79 -4.30 -8.79
C GLY A 201 -6.94 -4.48 -7.53
N LEU A 202 -6.74 -5.74 -7.12
CA LEU A 202 -6.08 -6.11 -5.87
C LEU A 202 -5.14 -7.30 -6.10
N MET A 203 -3.90 -7.17 -5.63
CA MET A 203 -2.96 -8.29 -5.48
C MET A 203 -2.43 -8.30 -4.05
N VAL A 204 -2.21 -9.49 -3.49
CA VAL A 204 -1.70 -9.68 -2.14
C VAL A 204 -0.53 -10.66 -2.18
N GLU A 205 0.63 -10.24 -1.68
CA GLU A 205 1.74 -11.14 -1.35
C GLU A 205 1.68 -11.47 0.14
N PHE A 206 1.77 -12.76 0.46
CA PHE A 206 1.79 -13.24 1.84
C PHE A 206 3.22 -13.38 2.36
N GLY A 207 3.43 -12.92 3.60
CA GLY A 207 4.71 -13.01 4.29
C GLY A 207 4.78 -14.20 5.24
N GLY A 208 5.89 -14.30 5.97
CA GLY A 208 6.13 -15.36 6.94
C GLY A 208 6.77 -16.62 6.35
N GLU A 209 7.06 -17.58 7.23
CA GLU A 209 7.61 -18.89 6.83
C GLU A 209 6.53 -19.75 6.16
N GLU A 210 5.27 -19.54 6.56
CA GLU A 210 4.08 -20.25 6.10
C GLU A 210 3.79 -19.99 4.61
N ALA A 211 4.23 -18.84 4.09
CA ALA A 211 4.05 -18.44 2.69
C ALA A 211 5.23 -18.86 1.79
N ARG A 212 6.20 -19.63 2.28
CA ARG A 212 7.44 -19.96 1.55
C ARG A 212 7.81 -21.44 1.60
N GLY A 213 8.60 -21.86 0.63
CA GLY A 213 9.14 -23.20 0.54
C GLY A 213 8.18 -24.22 -0.07
N PRO A 214 8.56 -25.51 -0.09
CA PRO A 214 7.85 -26.54 -0.85
C PRO A 214 6.40 -26.78 -0.43
N LYS A 215 6.01 -26.33 0.77
CA LYS A 215 4.67 -26.50 1.34
C LYS A 215 3.86 -25.20 1.45
N ALA A 216 4.32 -24.14 0.78
CA ALA A 216 3.76 -22.81 0.94
C ALA A 216 2.27 -22.72 0.62
N TRP A 217 1.77 -23.54 -0.32
CA TRP A 217 0.36 -23.55 -0.70
C TRP A 217 -0.51 -24.33 0.31
N GLU A 218 0.08 -25.29 1.01
CA GLU A 218 -0.57 -26.09 2.04
C GLU A 218 -0.64 -25.34 3.38
N THR A 219 0.40 -24.58 3.72
CA THR A 219 0.48 -23.82 4.98
C THR A 219 0.03 -22.37 4.85
N GLY A 220 0.05 -21.82 3.63
CA GLY A 220 -0.12 -20.39 3.39
C GLY A 220 -1.51 -19.83 3.69
N LYS A 221 -2.52 -20.69 3.93
CA LYS A 221 -3.86 -20.23 4.38
C LYS A 221 -3.80 -19.38 5.65
N ASP A 222 -2.84 -19.66 6.53
CA ASP A 222 -2.67 -18.96 7.82
C ASP A 222 -1.63 -17.82 7.72
N ALA A 223 -1.00 -17.64 6.55
CA ALA A 223 -0.01 -16.60 6.34
C ALA A 223 -0.64 -15.21 6.35
N VAL A 224 0.02 -14.27 7.02
CA VAL A 224 -0.37 -12.86 7.08
C VAL A 224 0.15 -12.15 5.82
N TRP A 225 -0.59 -11.19 5.30
CA TRP A 225 -0.13 -10.39 4.15
C TRP A 225 1.14 -9.60 4.50
N GLY A 226 2.09 -9.57 3.56
CA GLY A 226 3.28 -8.73 3.62
C GLY A 226 3.16 -7.50 2.73
N VAL A 227 2.52 -7.64 1.57
CA VAL A 227 2.28 -6.53 0.63
C VAL A 227 0.87 -6.62 0.06
N VAL A 228 0.18 -5.49 0.02
CA VAL A 228 -1.08 -5.32 -0.72
C VAL A 228 -0.83 -4.31 -1.82
N THR A 229 -1.07 -4.72 -3.06
CA THR A 229 -1.01 -3.86 -4.24
C THR A 229 -2.41 -3.52 -4.70
N LEU A 230 -2.72 -2.24 -4.81
CA LEU A 230 -3.94 -1.71 -5.39
C LEU A 230 -3.62 -1.16 -6.78
N PHE A 231 -4.41 -1.53 -7.78
CA PHE A 231 -4.21 -1.08 -9.15
C PHE A 231 -5.53 -0.78 -9.84
N GLU A 232 -5.46 -0.01 -10.92
CA GLU A 232 -6.61 0.31 -11.74
C GLU A 232 -7.12 -0.93 -12.48
N VAL A 233 -8.43 -1.16 -12.42
CA VAL A 233 -9.07 -2.25 -13.18
C VAL A 233 -9.16 -1.78 -14.63
N LYS A 234 -8.35 -2.38 -15.51
CA LYS A 234 -8.45 -2.14 -16.96
C LYS A 234 -9.84 -2.60 -17.41
N THR A 235 -10.63 -1.64 -17.89
CA THR A 235 -11.98 -1.87 -18.43
C THR A 235 -11.93 -2.28 -19.90
#